data_AF-A0A7C3S8J4-F1
#
_entry.id   AF-A0A7C3S8J4-F1
#
_cell.length_a   1.000
_cell.length_b   1.000
_cell.length_c   1.000
_cell.angle_alpha   90.00
_cell.angle_beta   90.00
_cell.angle_gamma   90.00
#
_symmetry.space_group_name_H-M   'P 1'
#
loop_
_entity.id
_entity.type
_entity.pdbx_description
1 polymer ?
#
loop_
_entity_poly.entity_id
_entity_poly.type
_entity_poly.pdbx_seq_one_letter_code
_entity_poly.pdbx_strand_id
1 'polypeptide(L)'
;MHADELRKHFTKAYPQCSRRQIESLVSAILSNKYWRVHSQRSDAYYTVALTRALIPCEGGFRAKSTASGAVIVSPRAARFCRRGRILVVKKRSDGHAFISETVIDWPTFLKVIKLNEDSVYKCLVESSSPPAFLNRRSFAKLMKDLEVK
;
A
#
# COMPACT_ATOMS: atom_id res chain seq x y z
N MET A 1 -15.78 -13.23 -5.28
CA MET A 1 -14.53 -13.85 -5.75
C MET A 1 -14.03 -14.73 -4.63
N HIS A 2 -14.00 -16.04 -4.88
CA HIS A 2 -13.66 -17.02 -3.86
C HIS A 2 -12.15 -17.05 -3.59
N ALA A 3 -11.75 -17.60 -2.43
CA ALA A 3 -10.35 -17.67 -2.02
C ALA A 3 -9.46 -18.32 -3.09
N ASP A 4 -9.94 -19.35 -3.79
CA ASP A 4 -9.19 -20.03 -4.85
C ASP A 4 -8.93 -19.17 -6.08
N GLU A 5 -9.89 -18.32 -6.46
CA GLU A 5 -9.72 -17.38 -7.57
C GLU A 5 -8.67 -16.32 -7.22
N LEU A 6 -8.72 -15.81 -5.98
CA LEU A 6 -7.74 -14.88 -5.45
C LEU A 6 -6.33 -15.50 -5.42
N ARG A 7 -6.22 -16.75 -4.97
CA ARG A 7 -4.96 -17.51 -4.98
C ARG A 7 -4.38 -17.63 -6.39
N LYS A 8 -5.17 -18.16 -7.34
CA LYS A 8 -4.74 -18.31 -8.74
C LYS A 8 -4.30 -16.97 -9.34
N HIS A 9 -5.09 -15.91 -9.09
CA HIS A 9 -4.79 -14.58 -9.57
C HIS A 9 -3.45 -14.05 -9.04
N PHE A 10 -3.21 -14.14 -7.74
CA PHE A 10 -1.99 -13.57 -7.13
C PHE A 10 -0.75 -14.43 -7.34
N THR A 11 -0.87 -15.75 -7.48
CA THR A 11 0.25 -16.59 -7.94
C THR A 11 0.74 -16.13 -9.32
N LYS A 12 -0.18 -15.78 -10.24
CA LYS A 12 0.20 -15.22 -11.55
C LYS A 12 0.76 -13.81 -11.45
N ALA A 13 0.22 -12.97 -10.57
CA ALA A 13 0.65 -11.57 -10.42
C ALA A 13 1.99 -11.41 -9.69
N TYR A 14 2.33 -12.35 -8.81
CA TYR A 14 3.53 -12.36 -7.98
C TYR A 14 4.21 -13.74 -8.01
N PRO A 15 4.72 -14.18 -9.17
CA PRO A 15 5.33 -15.52 -9.32
C PRO A 15 6.55 -15.75 -8.43
N GLN A 16 7.19 -14.68 -7.96
CA GLN A 16 8.31 -14.73 -7.03
C GLN A 16 7.91 -14.95 -5.56
N CYS A 17 6.62 -14.86 -5.23
CA CYS A 17 6.14 -15.05 -3.88
C CYS A 17 5.91 -16.52 -3.57
N SER A 18 6.26 -16.95 -2.37
CA SER A 18 5.93 -18.29 -1.91
C SER A 18 4.43 -18.44 -1.70
N ARG A 19 3.92 -19.68 -1.72
CA ARG A 19 2.50 -19.98 -1.44
C ARG A 19 2.04 -19.30 -0.15
N ARG A 20 2.82 -19.38 0.94
CA ARG A 20 2.50 -18.74 2.22
C ARG A 20 2.36 -17.21 2.12
N GLN A 21 3.19 -16.57 1.31
CA GLN A 21 3.10 -15.11 1.08
C GLN A 21 1.84 -14.76 0.29
N ILE A 22 1.43 -15.60 -0.67
CA ILE A 22 0.16 -15.43 -1.38
C ILE A 22 -1.03 -15.64 -0.44
N GLU A 23 -1.04 -16.71 0.35
CA GLU A 23 -2.12 -16.98 1.32
C GLU A 23 -2.26 -15.83 2.33
N SER A 24 -1.15 -15.23 2.75
CA SER A 24 -1.16 -14.05 3.63
C SER A 24 -1.87 -12.84 2.99
N LEU A 25 -1.64 -12.58 1.70
CA LEU A 25 -2.35 -11.53 0.95
C LEU A 25 -3.85 -11.83 0.82
N VAL A 26 -4.18 -13.07 0.47
CA VAL A 26 -5.58 -13.51 0.34
C VAL A 26 -6.31 -13.38 1.67
N SER A 27 -5.70 -13.88 2.75
CA SER A 27 -6.23 -13.76 4.10
C SER A 27 -6.43 -12.30 4.49
N ALA A 28 -5.46 -11.42 4.20
CA ALA A 28 -5.59 -9.99 4.49
C ALA A 28 -6.77 -9.33 3.75
N ILE A 29 -7.01 -9.73 2.49
CA ILE A 29 -8.17 -9.25 1.73
C ILE A 29 -9.48 -9.75 2.32
N LEU A 30 -9.56 -11.04 2.65
CA LEU A 30 -10.79 -11.66 3.16
C LEU A 30 -11.13 -11.20 4.58
N SER A 31 -10.14 -10.91 5.41
CA SER A 31 -10.33 -10.47 6.80
C SER A 31 -10.29 -8.96 6.97
N ASN A 32 -10.35 -8.17 5.89
CA ASN A 32 -10.24 -6.70 5.92
C ASN A 32 -9.03 -6.21 6.73
N LYS A 33 -7.89 -6.90 6.64
CA LYS A 33 -6.70 -6.59 7.42
C LYS A 33 -6.04 -5.31 6.94
N TYR A 34 -5.57 -4.52 7.90
CA TYR A 34 -4.70 -3.36 7.70
C TYR A 34 -3.63 -3.35 8.79
N TRP A 35 -2.60 -2.53 8.60
CA TRP A 35 -1.48 -2.40 9.54
C TRP A 35 -1.23 -0.92 9.81
N ARG A 36 -0.82 -0.55 11.02
CA ARG A 36 -0.31 0.81 11.25
C ARG A 36 1.03 0.98 10.55
N VAL A 37 1.31 2.18 10.03
CA VAL A 37 2.64 2.49 9.50
C VAL A 37 3.66 2.59 10.63
N HIS A 38 3.23 3.06 11.79
CA HIS A 38 4.05 3.25 12.98
C HIS A 38 3.24 2.87 14.23
N SER A 39 3.86 2.22 15.22
CA SER A 39 3.19 1.70 16.41
C SER A 39 2.52 2.79 17.27
N GLN A 40 3.25 3.90 17.49
CA GLN A 40 2.84 5.05 18.30
C GLN A 40 2.03 6.13 17.55
N ARG A 41 1.89 6.06 16.21
CA ARG A 41 1.18 7.08 15.41
C ARG A 41 -0.03 6.47 14.71
N SER A 42 -1.21 7.04 14.90
CA SER A 42 -2.49 6.47 14.45
C SER A 42 -3.09 7.13 13.20
N ASP A 43 -2.34 8.00 12.55
CA ASP A 43 -2.77 8.79 11.39
C ASP A 43 -2.42 8.15 10.05
N ALA A 44 -1.61 7.08 10.05
CA ALA A 44 -1.22 6.38 8.83
C ALA A 44 -1.31 4.85 8.92
N TYR A 45 -1.78 4.23 7.83
CA TYR A 45 -2.00 2.78 7.72
C TYR A 45 -1.52 2.22 6.38
N TYR A 46 -1.14 0.95 6.38
CA TYR A 46 -1.08 0.11 5.20
C TYR A 46 -2.41 -0.61 5.01
N THR A 47 -2.96 -0.53 3.81
CA THR A 47 -4.19 -1.25 3.44
C THR A 47 -4.06 -1.90 2.07
N VAL A 48 -4.77 -3.00 1.84
CA VAL A 48 -4.76 -3.69 0.55
C VAL A 48 -5.80 -3.05 -0.37
N ALA A 49 -5.40 -2.63 -1.56
CA ALA A 49 -6.32 -2.19 -2.60
C ALA A 49 -7.20 -3.36 -3.07
N LEU A 50 -8.51 -3.16 -3.05
CA LEU A 50 -9.51 -4.12 -3.53
C LEU A 50 -9.94 -3.85 -4.98
N THR A 51 -9.71 -2.63 -5.46
CA THR A 51 -10.02 -2.19 -6.83
C THR A 51 -8.85 -1.43 -7.44
N ARG A 52 -8.94 -1.14 -8.74
CA ARG A 52 -8.13 -0.08 -9.35
C ARG A 52 -8.66 1.29 -8.92
N ALA A 53 -7.81 2.31 -9.00
CA ALA A 53 -8.19 3.71 -8.77
C ALA A 53 -8.57 4.36 -10.10
N LEU A 54 -9.80 4.14 -10.57
CA LEU A 54 -10.27 4.60 -11.89
C LEU A 54 -11.35 5.68 -11.83
N ILE A 55 -12.05 5.80 -10.69
CA ILE A 55 -13.16 6.74 -10.54
C ILE A 55 -12.56 8.09 -10.13
N PRO A 56 -12.57 9.12 -10.98
CA PRO A 56 -12.04 10.43 -10.62
C PRO A 56 -12.87 11.06 -9.49
N CYS A 57 -12.21 11.80 -8.62
CA CYS A 57 -12.84 12.59 -7.56
C CYS A 57 -11.93 13.78 -7.21
N GLU A 58 -12.41 14.65 -6.32
CA GLU A 58 -11.58 15.74 -5.81
C GLU A 58 -10.27 15.19 -5.21
N GLY A 59 -9.14 15.72 -5.66
CA GLY A 59 -7.81 15.32 -5.19
C GLY A 59 -7.24 14.03 -5.80
N GLY A 60 -7.96 13.29 -6.65
CA GLY A 60 -7.40 12.11 -7.30
C GLY A 60 -8.42 11.08 -7.78
N PHE A 61 -8.19 9.82 -7.44
CA PHE A 61 -8.99 8.69 -7.90
C PHE A 61 -9.39 7.78 -6.74
N ARG A 62 -10.65 7.35 -6.72
CA ARG A 62 -11.20 6.51 -5.66
C ARG A 62 -10.82 5.05 -5.86
N ALA A 63 -10.31 4.40 -4.81
CA ALA A 63 -10.12 2.96 -4.72
C ALA A 63 -10.75 2.39 -3.44
N LYS A 64 -11.33 1.20 -3.53
CA LYS A 64 -11.74 0.45 -2.33
C LYS A 64 -10.51 -0.20 -1.71
N SER A 65 -10.45 -0.28 -0.39
CA SER A 65 -9.36 -0.92 0.34
C SER A 65 -9.90 -1.82 1.47
N THR A 66 -9.00 -2.57 2.13
CA THR A 66 -9.36 -3.42 3.28
C THR A 66 -9.65 -2.64 4.55
N ALA A 67 -9.12 -1.42 4.69
CA ALA A 67 -9.55 -0.52 5.75
C ALA A 67 -10.96 0.01 5.42
N SER A 68 -11.74 0.33 6.45
CA SER A 68 -13.14 0.78 6.31
C SER A 68 -13.21 2.10 5.53
N GLY A 69 -13.41 2.03 4.22
CA GLY A 69 -13.74 3.18 3.39
C GLY A 69 -13.14 3.15 1.99
N ALA A 70 -13.44 4.22 1.26
CA ALA A 70 -12.78 4.52 0.02
C ALA A 70 -11.53 5.37 0.29
N VAL A 71 -10.45 5.05 -0.40
CA VAL A 71 -9.19 5.81 -0.35
C VAL A 71 -9.11 6.67 -1.60
N ILE A 72 -8.72 7.93 -1.43
CA ILE A 72 -8.37 8.82 -2.55
C ILE A 72 -6.91 8.60 -2.87
N VAL A 73 -6.63 8.02 -4.03
CA VAL A 73 -5.28 7.77 -4.52
C VAL A 73 -4.87 8.95 -5.40
N SER A 74 -3.70 9.53 -5.14
CA SER A 74 -3.21 10.67 -5.92
C SER A 74 -3.07 10.32 -7.41
N PRO A 75 -3.18 11.29 -8.34
CA PRO A 75 -3.03 11.01 -9.77
C PRO A 75 -1.71 10.30 -10.12
N ARG A 76 -0.61 10.64 -9.43
CA ARG A 76 0.71 10.03 -9.63
C ARG A 76 0.72 8.54 -9.28
N ALA A 77 -0.01 8.17 -8.22
CA ALA A 77 -0.06 6.83 -7.66
C ALA A 77 -1.18 5.96 -8.27
N ALA A 78 -2.26 6.56 -8.77
CA ALA A 78 -3.47 5.89 -9.25
C ALA A 78 -3.19 4.85 -10.34
N ARG A 79 -2.30 5.15 -11.28
CA ARG A 79 -1.87 4.23 -12.36
C ARG A 79 -1.24 2.92 -11.86
N PHE A 80 -0.70 2.92 -10.64
CA PHE A 80 -0.10 1.75 -10.01
C PHE A 80 -1.08 1.01 -9.10
N CYS A 81 -2.20 1.64 -8.74
CA CYS A 81 -3.22 1.04 -7.90
C CYS A 81 -3.93 -0.10 -8.63
N ARG A 82 -3.70 -1.32 -8.15
CA ARG A 82 -4.35 -2.54 -8.64
C ARG A 82 -4.73 -3.40 -7.44
N ARG A 83 -5.70 -4.29 -7.63
CA ARG A 83 -6.10 -5.26 -6.61
C ARG A 83 -4.88 -6.01 -6.07
N GLY A 84 -4.77 -6.13 -4.75
CA GLY A 84 -3.66 -6.79 -4.07
C GLY A 84 -2.36 -5.99 -4.01
N ARG A 85 -2.36 -4.71 -4.40
CA ARG A 85 -1.29 -3.76 -4.07
C ARG A 85 -1.58 -3.12 -2.71
N ILE A 86 -0.55 -2.60 -2.07
CA ILE A 86 -0.68 -1.93 -0.78
C ILE A 86 -0.74 -0.43 -1.00
N LEU A 87 -1.68 0.23 -0.33
CA LEU A 87 -1.78 1.67 -0.27
C LEU A 87 -1.19 2.11 1.07
N VAL A 88 -0.27 3.06 1.04
CA VAL A 88 0.11 3.83 2.24
C VAL A 88 -0.90 4.94 2.36
N VAL A 89 -1.78 4.86 3.36
CA VAL A 89 -2.84 5.83 3.56
C VAL A 89 -2.54 6.72 4.76
N LYS A 90 -2.76 8.01 4.61
CA LYS A 90 -2.75 8.99 5.71
C LYS A 90 -4.12 9.65 5.84
N LYS A 91 -4.55 9.91 7.06
CA LYS A 91 -5.77 10.66 7.34
C LYS A 91 -5.56 12.11 6.88
N ARG A 92 -6.50 12.70 6.15
CA ARG A 92 -6.48 14.14 5.88
C ARG A 92 -6.67 14.93 7.18
N SER A 93 -6.19 16.17 7.17
CA SER A 93 -6.42 17.15 8.25
C SER A 93 -7.91 17.41 8.52
N ASP A 94 -8.75 17.32 7.48
CA ASP A 94 -10.23 17.42 7.61
C ASP A 94 -10.88 16.19 8.27
N GLY A 95 -10.14 15.10 8.45
CA GLY A 95 -10.57 13.87 9.10
C GLY A 95 -11.60 13.03 8.35
N HIS A 96 -12.07 13.47 7.17
CA HIS A 96 -13.16 12.83 6.43
C HIS A 96 -12.68 11.86 5.34
N ALA A 97 -11.41 11.96 4.92
CA ALA A 97 -10.88 11.11 3.86
C ALA A 97 -9.48 10.55 4.18
N PHE A 98 -9.21 9.33 3.68
CA PHE A 98 -7.88 8.77 3.62
C PHE A 98 -7.28 9.03 2.24
N ILE A 99 -6.03 9.51 2.22
CA ILE A 99 -5.28 9.76 0.99
C ILE A 99 -4.11 8.80 0.90
N SER A 100 -3.88 8.28 -0.30
CA SER A 100 -2.67 7.53 -0.63
C SER A 100 -1.86 8.22 -1.72
N GLU A 101 -0.61 8.55 -1.40
CA GLU A 101 0.36 9.07 -2.36
C GLU A 101 1.34 8.00 -2.85
N THR A 102 1.35 6.83 -2.20
CA THR A 102 2.28 5.73 -2.46
C THR A 102 1.55 4.41 -2.55
N VAL A 103 1.77 3.71 -3.68
CA VAL A 103 1.39 2.31 -3.85
C VAL A 103 2.64 1.43 -3.68
N ILE A 104 2.53 0.30 -2.98
CA ILE A 104 3.61 -0.66 -2.81
C ILE A 104 3.17 -2.00 -3.41
N ASP A 105 4.07 -2.68 -4.12
CA ASP A 105 3.84 -4.07 -4.49
C ASP A 105 3.91 -5.01 -3.28
N TRP A 106 3.19 -6.13 -3.33
CA TRP A 106 3.13 -7.05 -2.20
C TRP A 106 4.50 -7.58 -1.76
N PRO A 107 5.38 -8.07 -2.67
CA PRO A 107 6.73 -8.51 -2.27
C PRO A 107 7.58 -7.44 -1.59
N THR A 108 7.51 -6.18 -2.04
CA THR A 108 8.23 -5.06 -1.43
C THR A 108 7.60 -4.67 -0.09
N PHE A 109 6.28 -4.68 0.03
CA PHE A 109 5.60 -4.43 1.30
C PHE A 109 6.07 -5.39 2.39
N LEU A 110 6.20 -6.69 2.07
CA LEU A 110 6.71 -7.70 3.01
C LEU A 110 8.14 -7.42 3.52
N LYS A 111 8.91 -6.60 2.79
CA LYS A 111 10.22 -6.11 3.23
C LYS A 111 10.11 -4.80 4.00
N VAL A 112 9.32 -3.84 3.49
CA VAL A 112 9.09 -2.52 4.11
C VAL A 112 8.60 -2.67 5.55
N ILE A 113 7.63 -3.54 5.81
CA ILE A 113 7.04 -3.72 7.15
C ILE A 113 8.02 -4.29 8.20
N LYS A 114 9.22 -4.71 7.78
CA LYS A 114 10.27 -5.21 8.67
C LYS A 114 11.37 -4.18 8.95
N LEU A 115 11.31 -3.02 8.31
CA LEU A 115 12.27 -1.94 8.52
C LEU A 115 11.93 -1.16 9.80
N ASN A 116 12.86 -0.32 10.24
CA ASN A 116 12.61 0.64 11.31
C ASN A 116 11.42 1.56 10.94
N GLU A 117 10.45 1.65 11.84
CA GLU A 117 9.19 2.34 11.58
C GLU A 117 9.35 3.87 11.47
N ASP A 118 10.27 4.49 12.20
CA ASP A 118 10.55 5.93 12.12
C ASP A 118 11.03 6.32 10.72
N SER A 119 12.02 5.61 10.19
CA SER A 119 12.59 5.86 8.86
C SER A 119 11.55 5.68 7.77
N VAL A 120 10.73 4.62 7.88
CA VAL A 120 9.65 4.36 6.92
C VAL A 120 8.57 5.44 7.00
N TYR A 121 8.18 5.83 8.21
CA TYR A 121 7.17 6.87 8.43
C TYR A 121 7.63 8.22 7.85
N LYS A 122 8.86 8.63 8.16
CA LYS A 122 9.46 9.85 7.62
C LYS A 122 9.51 9.85 6.09
N CYS A 123 9.84 8.71 5.49
CA CYS A 123 9.99 8.60 4.04
C CYS A 123 8.65 8.52 3.29
N LEU A 124 7.68 7.78 3.81
CA LEU A 124 6.43 7.47 3.10
C LEU A 124 5.24 8.34 3.51
N VAL A 125 5.28 8.94 4.70
CA VAL A 125 4.17 9.71 5.27
C VAL A 125 4.51 11.19 5.36
N GLU A 126 5.66 11.56 5.95
CA GLU A 126 6.04 12.96 6.19
C GLU A 126 6.75 13.63 5.01
N SER A 127 7.35 12.85 4.11
CA SER A 127 8.02 13.37 2.92
C SER A 127 7.05 14.22 2.08
N SER A 128 7.51 15.38 1.61
CA SER A 128 6.75 16.26 0.72
C SER A 128 6.57 15.67 -0.69
N SER A 129 7.39 14.69 -1.07
CA SER A 129 7.29 14.00 -2.36
C SER A 129 7.61 12.52 -2.17
N PRO A 130 6.70 11.74 -1.55
CA PRO A 130 6.91 10.32 -1.37
C PRO A 130 6.87 9.62 -2.74
N PRO A 131 7.51 8.45 -2.88
CA PRO A 131 7.52 7.71 -4.13
C PRO A 131 6.09 7.28 -4.49
N ALA A 132 5.65 7.57 -5.71
CA ALA A 132 4.32 7.16 -6.17
C ALA A 132 4.14 5.63 -6.23
N PHE A 133 5.24 4.91 -6.47
CA PHE A 133 5.24 3.46 -6.52
C PHE A 133 6.54 2.85 -5.98
N LEU A 134 6.37 1.90 -5.06
CA LEU A 134 7.45 1.09 -4.51
C LEU A 134 7.36 -0.35 -5.01
N ASN A 135 8.35 -0.71 -5.81
CA ASN A 135 8.61 -2.06 -6.27
C ASN A 135 10.04 -2.45 -5.91
N ARG A 136 10.49 -3.64 -6.30
CA ARG A 136 11.85 -4.11 -6.00
C ARG A 136 12.95 -3.12 -6.40
N ARG A 137 12.81 -2.42 -7.55
CA ARG A 137 13.82 -1.49 -8.06
C ARG A 137 13.80 -0.16 -7.30
N SER A 138 12.64 0.46 -7.14
CA SER A 138 12.53 1.74 -6.42
C SER A 138 12.80 1.58 -4.92
N PHE A 139 12.52 0.40 -4.35
CA PHE A 139 12.87 0.08 -2.96
C PHE A 139 14.38 0.07 -2.72
N ALA A 140 15.17 -0.50 -3.63
CA ALA A 140 16.63 -0.50 -3.49
C ALA A 140 17.22 0.92 -3.50
N LYS A 141 16.63 1.82 -4.30
CA LYS A 141 17.00 3.24 -4.30
C LYS A 141 16.63 3.90 -2.97
N LEU A 142 15.41 3.67 -2.49
CA LEU A 142 14.94 4.21 -1.21
C LEU A 142 15.83 3.76 -0.04
N MET A 143 16.28 2.49 -0.03
CA MET A 143 17.21 2.00 0.99
C MET A 143 18.54 2.75 0.98
N LYS A 144 19.13 2.98 -0.20
CA LYS A 144 20.36 3.79 -0.32
C LYS A 144 20.16 5.21 0.19
N ASP A 145 19.02 5.83 -0.13
CA ASP A 145 18.71 7.20 0.31
C ASP A 145 18.49 7.28 1.84
N LEU A 146 18.09 6.18 2.48
CA LEU A 146 17.94 6.07 3.94
C LEU A 146 19.25 5.78 4.68
N GLU A 147 20.23 5.15 4.04
CA GLU A 147 21.56 4.86 4.62
C GLU A 147 22.50 6.08 4.58
N VAL A 148 22.20 7.08 3.74
CA VAL A 148 23.04 8.28 3.54
C VAL A 148 22.65 9.44 4.48
N LYS A 149 21.71 9.23 5.41
CA LYS A 149 21.23 10.25 6.36
C LYS A 149 21.26 9.74 7.79
#